data_AF-A0A2N2AJM9-F1
#
_entry.id   AF-A0A2N2AJM9-F1
#
_cell.length_a   1.000
_cell.length_b   1.000
_cell.length_c   1.000
_cell.angle_alpha   90.00
_cell.angle_beta   90.00
_cell.angle_gamma   90.00
#
_symmetry.space_group_name_H-M   'P 1'
#
loop_
_entity.id
_entity.type
_entity.pdbx_description
1 polymer ?
#
loop_
_entity_poly.entity_id
_entity_poly.type
_entity_poly.pdbx_seq_one_letter_code
_entity_poly.pdbx_strand_id
1 'polypeptide(L)'
;MSEVHSVLDAQVETLLELVERHRSERCTQLLEQAQERRHTLLAQTYGEARTRMHEAIVTERRRGNEKLDATRAQLQTRARQQQHRTALLLLQQGWELLGQSVLQRWKTAAQRRLWVCNLLHQALQRLPRCAWVIEHPPGWDSAECSEQLEVIRRHCGVEPQLRTDDQLHAGLRVCADGACLDGTLEGLLADRDAIEAQLLAQLHRLLNADQSRTEVTP
;
A
#
# COMPACT_ATOMS: atom_id res chain seq x y z
N MET A 1 -29.92 72.15 89.72
CA MET A 1 -30.69 70.95 89.32
C MET A 1 -30.78 70.76 87.80
N SER A 2 -30.53 71.78 86.96
CA SER A 2 -30.55 71.67 85.49
C SER A 2 -29.27 71.06 84.87
N GLU A 3 -28.12 71.13 85.57
CA GLU A 3 -26.82 70.66 85.05
C GLU A 3 -26.65 69.13 85.12
N VAL A 4 -27.28 68.46 86.09
CA VAL A 4 -27.13 67.00 86.28
C VAL A 4 -27.94 66.20 85.25
N HIS A 5 -29.09 66.71 84.79
CA HIS A 5 -29.83 66.11 83.66
C HIS A 5 -29.07 66.31 82.33
N SER A 6 -28.44 67.46 82.12
CA SER A 6 -27.63 67.73 80.92
C SER A 6 -26.43 66.78 80.78
N VAL A 7 -25.79 66.39 81.89
CA VAL A 7 -24.66 65.45 81.87
C VAL A 7 -25.12 64.01 81.63
N LEU A 8 -26.27 63.62 82.17
CA LEU A 8 -26.82 62.27 81.94
C LEU A 8 -27.34 62.12 80.51
N ASP A 9 -28.05 63.12 79.99
CA ASP A 9 -28.53 63.14 78.60
C ASP A 9 -27.35 63.15 77.62
N ALA A 10 -26.29 63.91 77.90
CA ALA A 10 -25.06 63.87 77.11
C ALA A 10 -24.37 62.50 77.13
N GLN A 11 -24.37 61.79 78.28
CA GLN A 11 -23.82 60.44 78.38
C GLN A 11 -24.67 59.40 77.62
N VAL A 12 -26.00 59.53 77.62
CA VAL A 12 -26.92 58.67 76.85
C VAL A 12 -26.76 58.92 75.35
N GLU A 13 -26.66 60.19 74.92
CA GLU A 13 -26.40 60.57 73.53
C GLU A 13 -25.07 59.99 73.04
N THR A 14 -24.02 60.07 73.86
CA THR A 14 -22.68 59.52 73.54
C THR A 14 -22.72 57.99 73.40
N LEU A 15 -23.49 57.29 74.23
CA LEU A 15 -23.66 55.83 74.14
C LEU A 15 -24.50 55.43 72.91
N LEU A 16 -25.52 56.22 72.57
CA LEU A 16 -26.31 56.02 71.34
C LEU A 16 -25.46 56.24 70.09
N GLU A 17 -24.65 57.30 70.05
CA GLU A 17 -23.70 57.55 68.96
C GLU A 17 -22.68 56.40 68.81
N LEU A 18 -22.16 55.89 69.93
CA LEU A 18 -21.24 54.75 69.92
C LEU A 18 -21.90 53.48 69.36
N VAL A 19 -23.15 53.20 69.73
CA VAL A 19 -23.91 52.04 69.25
C VAL A 19 -24.26 52.19 67.77
N GLU A 20 -24.70 53.36 67.30
CA GLU A 20 -24.94 53.62 65.87
C GLU A 20 -23.65 53.50 65.05
N ARG A 21 -22.53 54.02 65.57
CA ARG A 21 -21.22 53.86 64.92
C ARG A 21 -20.84 52.39 64.81
N HIS A 22 -20.93 51.63 65.90
CA HIS A 22 -20.61 50.20 65.91
C HIS A 22 -21.55 49.38 65.02
N ARG A 23 -22.83 49.77 64.94
CA ARG A 23 -23.82 49.16 64.03
C ARG A 23 -23.46 49.43 62.57
N SER A 24 -23.16 50.68 62.21
CA SER A 24 -22.78 51.06 60.85
C SER A 24 -21.50 50.34 60.40
N GLU A 25 -20.49 50.27 61.27
CA GLU A 25 -19.23 49.54 61.02
C GLU A 25 -19.46 48.03 60.84
N ARG A 26 -20.34 47.41 61.62
CA ARG A 26 -20.71 45.99 61.42
C ARG A 26 -21.48 45.78 60.12
N CYS A 27 -22.37 46.69 59.75
CA CYS A 27 -23.12 46.60 58.50
C CYS A 27 -22.19 46.73 57.28
N THR A 28 -21.24 47.67 57.29
CA THR A 28 -20.25 47.80 56.21
C THR A 28 -19.37 46.56 56.12
N GLN A 29 -18.86 46.04 57.24
CA GLN A 29 -18.06 44.81 57.25
C GLN A 29 -18.82 43.60 56.68
N LEU A 30 -20.09 43.42 57.05
CA LEU A 30 -20.92 42.33 56.53
C LEU A 30 -21.17 42.46 55.03
N LEU A 31 -21.38 43.68 54.53
CA LEU A 31 -21.56 43.95 53.11
C LEU A 31 -20.29 43.69 52.32
N GLU A 32 -19.13 44.13 52.82
CA GLU A 32 -17.82 43.88 52.20
C GLU A 32 -17.53 42.37 52.13
N GLN A 33 -17.73 41.65 53.23
CA GLN A 33 -17.58 40.19 53.25
C GLN A 33 -18.53 39.48 52.29
N ALA A 34 -19.78 39.92 52.19
CA ALA A 34 -20.74 39.35 51.26
C ALA A 34 -20.37 39.62 49.80
N GLN A 35 -19.88 40.83 49.49
CA GLN A 35 -19.40 41.18 48.15
C GLN A 35 -18.19 40.35 47.75
N GLU A 36 -17.20 40.22 48.65
CA GLU A 36 -15.99 39.45 48.39
C GLU A 36 -16.32 37.97 48.17
N ARG A 37 -17.14 37.37 49.05
CA ARG A 37 -17.63 35.98 48.87
C ARG A 37 -18.36 35.78 47.54
N ARG A 38 -19.20 36.73 47.13
CA ARG A 38 -19.91 36.67 45.84
C ARG A 38 -18.92 36.71 44.67
N HIS A 39 -17.94 37.62 44.72
CA HIS A 39 -16.93 37.72 43.67
C HIS A 39 -16.09 36.45 43.55
N THR A 40 -15.65 35.87 44.67
CA THR A 40 -14.91 34.61 44.69
C THR A 40 -15.74 33.46 44.11
N LEU A 41 -17.01 33.34 44.53
CA LEU A 41 -17.91 32.28 44.05
C LEU A 41 -18.16 32.40 42.54
N LEU A 42 -18.40 33.61 42.04
CA LEU A 42 -18.59 33.84 40.60
C LEU A 42 -17.31 33.51 39.83
N ALA A 43 -16.15 33.98 40.29
CA ALA A 43 -14.88 33.68 39.64
C ALA A 43 -14.61 32.16 39.56
N GLN A 44 -14.88 31.44 40.65
CA GLN A 44 -14.76 29.97 40.69
C GLN A 44 -15.73 29.29 39.72
N THR A 45 -17.01 29.64 39.75
CA THR A 45 -18.02 29.00 38.89
C THR A 45 -17.78 29.28 37.40
N TYR A 46 -17.35 30.50 37.03
CA TYR A 46 -16.93 30.82 35.67
C TYR A 46 -15.66 30.07 35.25
N GLY A 47 -14.68 29.94 36.15
CA GLY A 47 -13.47 29.14 35.93
C GLY A 47 -13.81 27.68 35.64
N GLU A 48 -14.64 27.05 36.49
CA GLU A 48 -15.10 25.68 36.32
C GLU A 48 -15.93 25.47 35.05
N ALA A 49 -16.82 26.42 34.71
CA ALA A 49 -17.59 26.37 33.48
C ALA A 49 -16.69 26.43 32.24
N ARG A 50 -15.67 27.30 32.25
CA ARG A 50 -14.71 27.44 31.16
C ARG A 50 -13.85 26.18 31.00
N THR A 51 -13.38 25.58 32.10
CA THR A 51 -12.63 24.33 32.08
C THR A 51 -13.47 23.19 31.50
N ARG A 52 -14.70 23.00 31.98
CA ARG A 52 -15.62 21.98 31.45
C ARG A 52 -15.91 22.16 29.96
N MET A 53 -16.15 23.40 29.52
CA MET A 53 -16.37 23.70 28.10
C MET A 53 -15.11 23.39 27.27
N HIS A 54 -13.92 23.76 27.77
CA HIS A 54 -12.68 23.45 27.09
C HIS A 54 -12.45 21.94 26.95
N GLU A 55 -12.64 21.18 28.02
CA GLU A 55 -12.54 19.72 28.02
C GLU A 55 -13.53 19.07 27.04
N ALA A 56 -14.78 19.57 26.99
CA ALA A 56 -15.78 19.09 26.04
C ALA A 56 -15.35 19.35 24.58
N ILE A 57 -14.84 20.54 24.28
CA ILE A 57 -14.33 20.89 22.94
C ILE A 57 -13.14 20.01 22.56
N VAL A 58 -12.18 19.82 23.46
CA VAL A 58 -11.00 18.98 23.19
C VAL A 58 -11.41 17.53 22.96
N THR A 59 -12.33 17.01 23.76
CA THR A 59 -12.87 15.65 23.61
C THR A 59 -13.56 15.48 22.26
N GLU A 60 -14.38 16.45 21.85
CA GLU A 60 -15.09 16.36 20.58
C GLU A 60 -14.15 16.49 19.38
N ARG A 61 -13.14 17.36 19.45
CA ARG A 61 -12.08 17.43 18.44
C ARG A 61 -11.32 16.10 18.32
N ARG A 62 -10.98 15.49 19.47
CA ARG A 62 -10.31 14.19 19.49
C ARG A 62 -11.16 13.11 18.81
N ARG A 63 -12.45 13.01 19.15
CA ARG A 63 -13.38 12.07 18.51
C ARG A 63 -13.51 12.31 17.01
N GLY A 64 -13.58 13.58 16.60
CA GLY A 64 -13.60 13.97 15.19
C GLY A 64 -12.35 13.50 14.45
N ASN A 65 -11.16 13.74 15.02
CA ASN A 65 -9.89 13.29 14.45
C ASN A 65 -9.79 11.76 14.38
N GLU A 66 -10.17 11.04 15.45
CA GLU A 66 -10.18 9.57 15.47
C GLU A 66 -11.09 9.00 14.36
N LYS A 67 -12.26 9.62 14.12
CA LYS A 67 -13.17 9.23 13.04
C LYS A 67 -12.59 9.51 11.65
N LEU A 68 -11.92 10.65 11.47
CA LEU A 68 -11.24 11.00 10.22
C LEU A 68 -10.11 10.02 9.91
N ASP A 69 -9.28 9.70 10.89
CA ASP A 69 -8.17 8.76 10.73
C ASP A 69 -8.67 7.35 10.44
N ALA A 70 -9.71 6.88 11.14
CA ALA A 70 -10.34 5.60 10.83
C ALA A 70 -10.90 5.55 9.41
N THR A 71 -11.57 6.61 8.96
CA THR A 71 -12.11 6.71 7.59
C THR A 71 -10.98 6.72 6.56
N ARG A 72 -9.89 7.45 6.81
CA ARG A 72 -8.71 7.48 5.95
C ARG A 72 -8.05 6.10 5.84
N ALA A 73 -7.89 5.40 6.96
CA ALA A 73 -7.36 4.04 6.98
C ALA A 73 -8.24 3.06 6.20
N GLN A 74 -9.57 3.18 6.30
CA GLN A 74 -10.51 2.38 5.51
C GLN A 74 -10.39 2.65 4.01
N LEU A 75 -10.31 3.93 3.60
CA LEU A 75 -10.12 4.30 2.20
C LEU A 75 -8.79 3.78 1.65
N GLN A 76 -7.70 3.91 2.40
CA GLN A 76 -6.39 3.38 2.00
C GLN A 76 -6.42 1.85 1.85
N THR A 77 -7.09 1.16 2.77
CA THR A 77 -7.25 -0.31 2.70
C THR A 77 -8.05 -0.72 1.47
N ARG A 78 -9.17 -0.04 1.19
CA ARG A 78 -9.99 -0.29 -0.01
C ARG A 78 -9.21 -0.03 -1.29
N ALA A 79 -8.45 1.07 -1.36
CA ALA A 79 -7.62 1.39 -2.51
C ALA A 79 -6.58 0.29 -2.78
N ARG A 80 -5.88 -0.19 -1.75
CA ARG A 80 -4.93 -1.31 -1.86
C ARG A 80 -5.61 -2.59 -2.33
N GLN A 81 -6.79 -2.92 -1.79
CA GLN A 81 -7.55 -4.10 -2.21
C GLN A 81 -8.00 -4.01 -3.68
N GLN A 82 -8.45 -2.84 -4.12
CA GLN A 82 -8.82 -2.61 -5.51
C GLN A 82 -7.61 -2.74 -6.45
N GLN A 83 -6.48 -2.14 -6.11
CA GLN A 83 -5.24 -2.27 -6.87
C GLN A 83 -4.81 -3.74 -7.00
N HIS A 84 -4.84 -4.48 -5.90
CA HIS A 84 -4.50 -5.91 -5.91
C HIS A 84 -5.47 -6.72 -6.79
N ARG A 85 -6.78 -6.47 -6.68
CA ARG A 85 -7.79 -7.14 -7.51
C ARG A 85 -7.60 -6.86 -9.00
N THR A 86 -7.32 -5.61 -9.36
CA THR A 86 -7.04 -5.23 -10.75
C THR A 86 -5.76 -5.92 -11.26
N ALA A 87 -4.70 -5.94 -10.46
CA ALA A 87 -3.45 -6.60 -10.82
C ALA A 87 -3.66 -8.11 -11.09
N LEU A 88 -4.43 -8.80 -10.24
CA LEU A 88 -4.76 -10.21 -10.44
C LEU A 88 -5.53 -10.46 -11.74
N LEU A 89 -6.52 -9.61 -12.07
CA LEU A 89 -7.27 -9.73 -13.31
C LEU A 89 -6.39 -9.52 -14.54
N LEU A 90 -5.52 -8.52 -14.51
CA LEU A 90 -4.56 -8.26 -15.58
C LEU A 90 -3.57 -9.40 -15.76
N LEU A 91 -3.08 -9.98 -14.66
CA LEU A 91 -2.20 -11.14 -14.69
C LEU A 91 -2.88 -12.35 -15.33
N GLN A 92 -4.11 -12.66 -14.92
CA GLN A 92 -4.85 -13.78 -15.48
C GLN A 92 -5.02 -13.64 -17.00
N GLN A 93 -5.50 -12.49 -17.46
CA GLN A 93 -5.68 -12.22 -18.89
C GLN A 93 -4.35 -12.22 -19.64
N GLY A 94 -3.32 -11.59 -19.08
CA GLY A 94 -2.01 -11.51 -19.69
C GLY A 94 -1.33 -12.87 -19.80
N TRP A 95 -1.55 -13.76 -18.83
CA TRP A 95 -1.04 -15.13 -18.85
C TRP A 95 -1.63 -15.95 -20.01
N GLU A 96 -2.95 -15.89 -20.19
CA GLU A 96 -3.64 -16.56 -21.30
C GLU A 96 -3.14 -16.04 -22.67
N LEU A 97 -3.02 -14.72 -22.80
CA LEU A 97 -2.51 -14.08 -24.02
C LEU A 97 -1.03 -14.42 -24.29
N LEU A 98 -0.22 -14.53 -23.24
CA LEU A 98 1.19 -14.90 -23.36
C LEU A 98 1.33 -16.33 -23.91
N GLY A 99 0.61 -17.29 -23.33
CA GLY A 99 0.61 -18.68 -23.80
C GLY A 99 0.17 -18.80 -25.27
N GLN A 100 -0.92 -18.11 -25.63
CA GLN A 100 -1.38 -18.04 -27.01
C GLN A 100 -0.33 -17.42 -27.94
N SER A 101 0.31 -16.33 -27.52
CA SER A 101 1.34 -15.65 -28.31
C SER A 101 2.56 -16.54 -28.55
N VAL A 102 3.04 -17.25 -27.52
CA VAL A 102 4.15 -18.20 -27.66
C VAL A 102 3.78 -19.34 -28.62
N LEU A 103 2.57 -19.89 -28.52
CA LEU A 103 2.07 -20.92 -29.44
C LEU A 103 1.98 -20.40 -30.89
N GLN A 104 1.51 -19.17 -31.09
CA GLN A 104 1.47 -18.55 -32.43
C GLN A 104 2.87 -18.34 -33.02
N ARG A 105 3.85 -17.99 -32.17
CA ARG A 105 5.25 -17.91 -32.58
C ARG A 105 5.80 -19.25 -33.07
N TRP A 106 5.40 -20.35 -32.41
CA TRP A 106 5.76 -21.69 -32.86
C TRP A 106 5.10 -22.08 -34.18
N LYS A 107 3.84 -21.69 -34.42
CA LYS A 107 3.15 -21.99 -35.68
C LYS A 107 3.77 -21.25 -36.87
N THR A 108 4.33 -20.07 -36.65
CA THR A 108 4.96 -19.25 -37.69
C THR A 108 6.36 -19.75 -38.02
N ALA A 109 6.58 -20.31 -39.22
CA ALA A 109 7.85 -20.95 -39.61
C ALA A 109 9.11 -20.09 -39.38
N ALA A 110 9.08 -18.81 -39.77
CA ALA A 110 10.21 -17.91 -39.57
C ALA A 110 10.56 -17.70 -38.08
N GLN A 111 9.54 -17.57 -37.23
CA GLN A 111 9.72 -17.35 -35.79
C GLN A 111 10.11 -18.66 -35.07
N ARG A 112 9.53 -19.79 -35.50
CA ARG A 112 9.91 -21.13 -35.06
C ARG A 112 11.38 -21.41 -35.34
N ARG A 113 11.85 -21.15 -36.56
CA ARG A 113 13.27 -21.31 -36.91
C ARG A 113 14.17 -20.51 -35.97
N LEU A 114 13.86 -19.23 -35.73
CA LEU A 114 14.63 -18.39 -34.80
C LEU A 114 14.65 -18.96 -33.38
N TRP A 115 13.50 -19.43 -32.88
CA TRP A 115 13.40 -20.09 -31.57
C TRP A 115 14.31 -21.31 -31.52
N VAL A 116 14.16 -22.24 -32.46
CA VAL A 116 14.92 -23.50 -32.50
C VAL A 116 16.42 -23.21 -32.61
N CYS A 117 16.85 -22.39 -33.58
CA CYS A 117 18.25 -22.04 -33.77
C CYS A 117 18.86 -21.46 -32.49
N ASN A 118 18.16 -20.54 -31.81
CA ASN A 118 18.63 -19.93 -30.58
C ASN A 118 18.71 -20.94 -29.42
N LEU A 119 17.73 -21.83 -29.30
CA LEU A 119 17.74 -22.87 -28.27
C LEU A 119 18.90 -23.84 -28.47
N LEU A 120 19.11 -24.31 -29.71
CA LEU A 120 20.24 -25.20 -30.05
C LEU A 120 21.59 -24.51 -29.82
N HIS A 121 21.69 -23.22 -30.17
CA HIS A 121 22.89 -22.43 -29.86
C HIS A 121 23.14 -22.34 -28.35
N GLN A 122 22.09 -22.13 -27.55
CA GLN A 122 22.19 -22.12 -26.09
C GLN A 122 22.55 -23.49 -25.51
N ALA A 123 22.01 -24.58 -26.07
CA ALA A 123 22.35 -25.94 -25.68
C ALA A 123 23.84 -26.22 -25.89
N LEU A 124 24.42 -25.77 -27.02
CA LEU A 124 25.87 -25.89 -27.32
C LEU A 124 26.77 -25.20 -26.29
N GLN A 125 26.27 -24.20 -25.58
CA GLN A 125 27.04 -23.48 -24.57
C GLN A 125 26.92 -24.11 -23.17
N ARG A 126 25.89 -24.92 -22.91
CA ARG A 126 25.51 -25.34 -21.55
C ARG A 126 25.52 -26.85 -21.34
N LEU A 127 25.17 -27.62 -22.36
CA LEU A 127 25.07 -29.07 -22.24
C LEU A 127 26.43 -29.75 -22.47
N PRO A 128 26.69 -30.89 -21.81
CA PRO A 128 27.91 -31.64 -21.99
C PRO A 128 28.04 -32.20 -23.42
N ARG A 129 29.28 -32.46 -23.84
CA ARG A 129 29.62 -33.08 -25.14
C ARG A 129 29.39 -34.58 -25.09
N CYS A 130 28.15 -35.02 -25.26
CA CYS A 130 27.77 -36.42 -25.28
C CYS A 130 26.67 -36.66 -26.33
N ALA A 131 26.11 -37.88 -26.38
CA ALA A 131 24.94 -38.14 -27.21
C ALA A 131 23.76 -37.28 -26.72
N TRP A 132 23.24 -36.45 -27.62
CA TRP A 132 22.08 -35.60 -27.33
C TRP A 132 20.80 -36.23 -27.85
N VAL A 133 19.71 -35.98 -27.13
CA VAL A 133 18.35 -36.28 -27.56
C VAL A 133 17.61 -34.94 -27.71
N ILE A 134 17.01 -34.73 -28.87
CA ILE A 134 16.18 -33.56 -29.16
C ILE A 134 14.74 -34.05 -29.29
N GLU A 135 13.92 -33.72 -28.30
CA GLU A 135 12.50 -34.00 -28.29
C GLU A 135 11.73 -32.84 -28.90
N HIS A 136 10.80 -33.17 -29.80
CA HIS A 136 10.05 -32.18 -30.57
C HIS A 136 8.58 -32.58 -30.78
N PRO A 137 7.69 -31.60 -30.96
CA PRO A 137 6.30 -31.87 -31.31
C PRO A 137 6.18 -32.53 -32.69
N PRO A 138 5.09 -33.26 -32.96
CA PRO A 138 4.82 -33.80 -34.28
C PRO A 138 4.66 -32.68 -35.32
N GLY A 139 5.12 -32.96 -36.56
CA GLY A 139 4.99 -32.02 -37.69
C GLY A 139 6.07 -30.93 -37.77
N TRP A 140 7.06 -30.94 -36.88
CA TRP A 140 8.27 -30.13 -37.05
C TRP A 140 9.23 -30.77 -38.06
N ASP A 141 9.78 -29.96 -38.97
CA ASP A 141 10.76 -30.38 -39.96
C ASP A 141 12.19 -29.99 -39.50
N SER A 142 13.03 -31.00 -39.28
CA SER A 142 14.43 -30.82 -38.88
C SER A 142 15.27 -30.10 -39.93
N ALA A 143 14.85 -30.08 -41.20
CA ALA A 143 15.55 -29.35 -42.26
C ALA A 143 15.57 -27.83 -42.00
N GLU A 144 14.62 -27.30 -41.21
CA GLU A 144 14.57 -25.88 -40.82
C GLU A 144 15.85 -25.42 -40.10
N CYS A 145 16.59 -26.33 -39.45
CA CYS A 145 17.78 -26.06 -38.64
C CYS A 145 18.93 -27.03 -38.92
N SER A 146 19.04 -27.52 -40.16
CA SER A 146 20.06 -28.48 -40.58
C SER A 146 21.49 -28.02 -40.29
N GLU A 147 21.78 -26.72 -40.49
CA GLU A 147 23.09 -26.13 -40.16
C GLU A 147 23.44 -26.29 -38.69
N GLN A 148 22.49 -26.03 -37.78
CA GLN A 148 22.71 -26.16 -36.33
C GLN A 148 22.86 -27.63 -35.92
N LEU A 149 22.09 -28.54 -36.52
CA LEU A 149 22.22 -29.97 -36.25
C LEU A 149 23.60 -30.51 -36.68
N GLU A 150 24.14 -30.03 -37.79
CA GLU A 150 25.50 -30.35 -38.22
C GLU A 150 26.58 -29.81 -37.26
N VAL A 151 26.38 -28.60 -36.72
CA VAL A 151 27.27 -28.07 -35.67
C VAL A 151 27.21 -28.94 -34.41
N ILE A 152 26.02 -29.37 -33.99
CA ILE A 152 25.84 -30.26 -32.83
C ILE A 152 26.52 -31.61 -33.07
N ARG A 153 26.35 -32.20 -34.25
CA ARG A 153 27.00 -33.45 -34.62
C ARG A 153 28.52 -33.36 -34.50
N ARG A 154 29.11 -32.28 -35.02
CA ARG A 154 30.57 -32.04 -34.91
C ARG A 154 31.00 -31.80 -33.46
N HIS A 155 30.17 -31.12 -32.68
CA HIS A 155 30.45 -30.82 -31.28
C HIS A 155 30.43 -32.07 -30.38
N CYS A 156 29.47 -32.95 -30.61
CA CYS A 156 29.24 -34.16 -29.81
C CYS A 156 29.99 -35.39 -30.35
N GLY A 157 30.44 -35.34 -31.61
CA GLY A 157 31.06 -36.47 -32.32
C GLY A 157 30.06 -37.55 -32.76
N VAL A 158 28.79 -37.40 -32.41
CA VAL A 158 27.69 -38.33 -32.70
C VAL A 158 26.49 -37.53 -33.19
N GLU A 159 25.69 -38.12 -34.07
CA GLU A 159 24.45 -37.51 -34.56
C GLU A 159 23.41 -37.42 -33.43
N PRO A 160 22.76 -36.26 -33.22
CA PRO A 160 21.74 -36.13 -32.19
C PRO A 160 20.52 -36.98 -32.54
N GLN A 161 19.96 -37.66 -31.55
CA GLN A 161 18.74 -38.44 -31.73
C GLN A 161 17.54 -37.49 -31.74
N LEU A 162 16.79 -37.46 -32.84
CA LEU A 162 15.51 -36.75 -32.91
C LEU A 162 14.39 -37.67 -32.43
N ARG A 163 13.55 -37.18 -31.53
CA ARG A 163 12.43 -37.94 -30.96
C ARG A 163 11.17 -37.10 -31.01
N THR A 164 10.14 -37.62 -31.68
CA THR A 164 8.81 -37.03 -31.62
C THR A 164 8.17 -37.32 -30.27
N ASP A 165 7.59 -36.31 -29.64
CA ASP A 165 6.81 -36.42 -28.41
C ASP A 165 5.45 -35.72 -28.61
N ASP A 166 4.36 -36.49 -28.55
CA ASP A 166 2.99 -36.01 -28.76
C ASP A 166 2.48 -35.15 -27.59
N GLN A 167 3.16 -35.18 -26.44
CA GLN A 167 2.84 -34.31 -25.30
C GLN A 167 3.37 -32.89 -25.49
N LEU A 168 4.31 -32.69 -26.42
CA LEU A 168 4.83 -31.37 -26.74
C LEU A 168 3.90 -30.67 -27.74
N HIS A 169 3.46 -29.47 -27.38
CA HIS A 169 2.61 -28.66 -28.25
C HIS A 169 3.39 -27.57 -29.01
N ALA A 170 4.51 -27.12 -28.45
CA ALA A 170 5.40 -26.15 -29.07
C ALA A 170 6.79 -26.16 -28.42
N GLY A 171 7.80 -25.77 -29.19
CA GLY A 171 9.20 -25.70 -28.75
C GLY A 171 9.92 -27.05 -28.84
N LEU A 172 11.09 -27.13 -28.19
CA LEU A 172 11.93 -28.32 -28.18
C LEU A 172 12.52 -28.53 -26.78
N ARG A 173 12.84 -29.77 -26.46
CA ARG A 173 13.61 -30.12 -25.26
C ARG A 173 14.89 -30.85 -25.68
N VAL A 174 16.04 -30.36 -25.22
CA VAL A 174 17.35 -30.91 -25.57
C VAL A 174 17.97 -31.53 -24.33
N CYS A 175 18.22 -32.82 -24.35
CA CYS A 175 18.76 -33.57 -23.22
C CYS A 175 20.10 -34.22 -23.54
N ALA A 176 20.98 -34.25 -22.55
CA ALA A 176 22.36 -34.73 -22.64
C ALA A 176 22.77 -35.28 -21.26
N ASP A 177 22.92 -36.60 -21.15
CA ASP A 177 23.39 -37.31 -19.95
C ASP A 177 22.77 -36.82 -18.62
N GLY A 178 21.44 -36.76 -18.57
CA GLY A 178 20.68 -36.34 -17.38
C GLY A 178 20.49 -34.82 -17.22
N ALA A 179 21.16 -33.98 -18.01
CA ALA A 179 20.90 -32.55 -18.09
C ALA A 179 19.96 -32.23 -19.26
N CYS A 180 18.94 -31.41 -19.04
CA CYS A 180 18.03 -30.98 -20.11
C CYS A 180 17.90 -29.46 -20.14
N LEU A 181 17.95 -28.90 -21.34
CA LEU A 181 17.53 -27.54 -21.63
C LEU A 181 16.12 -27.59 -22.20
N ASP A 182 15.17 -27.11 -21.41
CA ASP A 182 13.76 -27.10 -21.78
C ASP A 182 13.38 -25.77 -22.43
N GLY A 183 13.17 -25.80 -23.74
CA GLY A 183 12.68 -24.69 -24.52
C GLY A 183 11.29 -24.97 -25.08
N THR A 184 10.48 -25.81 -24.41
CA THR A 184 9.08 -26.04 -24.79
C THR A 184 8.20 -24.89 -24.30
N LEU A 185 6.95 -24.85 -24.73
CA LEU A 185 5.95 -23.92 -24.19
C LEU A 185 5.85 -24.05 -22.66
N GLU A 186 5.81 -25.27 -22.17
CA GLU A 186 5.71 -25.59 -20.75
C GLU A 186 6.98 -25.18 -20.01
N GLY A 187 8.16 -25.46 -20.56
CA GLY A 187 9.45 -25.07 -19.98
C GLY A 187 9.62 -23.55 -19.90
N LEU A 188 9.24 -22.82 -20.96
CA LEU A 188 9.31 -21.36 -20.99
C LEU A 188 8.30 -20.68 -20.04
N LEU A 189 7.21 -21.36 -19.70
CA LEU A 189 6.16 -20.87 -18.81
C LEU A 189 6.20 -21.53 -17.41
N ALA A 190 7.25 -22.29 -17.11
CA ALA A 190 7.36 -23.05 -15.87
C ALA A 190 7.44 -22.16 -14.63
N ASP A 191 8.23 -21.07 -14.70
CA ASP A 191 8.38 -20.11 -13.61
C ASP A 191 7.32 -19.01 -13.70
N ARG A 192 6.09 -19.40 -13.36
CA ARG A 192 4.93 -18.51 -13.42
C ARG A 192 5.11 -17.24 -12.59
N ASP A 193 5.59 -17.35 -11.37
CA ASP A 193 5.73 -16.23 -10.45
C ASP A 193 6.72 -15.18 -10.99
N ALA A 194 7.87 -15.62 -11.52
CA ALA A 194 8.84 -14.71 -12.10
C ALA A 194 8.30 -14.01 -13.36
N ILE A 195 7.57 -14.74 -14.21
CA ILE A 195 7.00 -14.21 -15.45
C ILE A 195 5.86 -13.24 -15.15
N GLU A 196 4.97 -13.57 -14.20
CA GLU A 196 3.89 -12.68 -13.75
C GLU A 196 4.47 -11.38 -13.15
N ALA A 197 5.53 -11.47 -12.34
CA ALA A 197 6.21 -10.29 -11.81
C ALA A 197 6.79 -9.40 -12.92
N GLN A 198 7.44 -10.00 -13.93
CA GLN A 198 7.95 -9.26 -15.09
C GLN A 198 6.81 -8.62 -15.91
N LEU A 199 5.72 -9.34 -16.13
CA LEU A 199 4.55 -8.86 -16.84
C LEU A 199 3.94 -7.65 -16.13
N LEU A 200 3.73 -7.72 -14.81
CA LEU A 200 3.25 -6.59 -14.02
C LEU A 200 4.18 -5.39 -14.08
N ALA A 201 5.50 -5.60 -14.05
CA ALA A 201 6.48 -4.54 -14.14
C ALA A 201 6.48 -3.85 -15.52
N GLN A 202 6.20 -4.58 -16.60
CA GLN A 202 6.04 -4.01 -17.94
C GLN A 202 4.73 -3.26 -18.08
N LEU A 203 3.62 -3.83 -17.59
CA LEU A 203 2.31 -3.17 -17.60
C LEU A 203 2.32 -1.85 -16.82
N HIS A 204 2.93 -1.82 -15.62
CA HIS A 204 3.08 -0.58 -14.86
C HIS A 204 3.89 0.47 -15.63
N ARG A 205 4.98 0.07 -16.31
CA ARG A 205 5.77 0.99 -17.13
C ARG A 205 4.96 1.60 -18.27
N LEU A 206 4.18 0.78 -18.98
CA LEU A 206 3.35 1.25 -20.09
C LEU A 206 2.22 2.17 -19.61
N LEU A 207 1.52 1.81 -18.53
CA LEU A 207 0.45 2.62 -17.95
C LEU A 207 0.96 3.99 -17.47
N ASN A 208 2.13 4.03 -16.83
CA ASN A 208 2.72 5.29 -16.35
C ASN A 208 3.25 6.16 -17.51
N ALA A 209 3.76 5.53 -18.58
CA ALA A 209 4.22 6.24 -19.76
C ALA A 209 3.07 6.93 -20.52
N ASP A 210 1.90 6.31 -20.58
CA ASP A 210 0.70 6.90 -21.20
C ASP A 210 0.13 8.06 -20.38
N GLN A 211 0.14 7.98 -19.04
CA GLN A 211 -0.26 9.08 -18.17
C GLN A 211 0.64 10.31 -18.32
N SER A 212 1.94 10.08 -18.50
CA SER A 212 2.92 11.15 -18.72
C SER A 212 2.76 11.81 -20.10
N ARG A 213 2.17 11.12 -21.08
CA ARG A 213 1.89 11.67 -22.42
C ARG A 213 0.61 12.50 -22.45
N THR A 214 -0.40 12.13 -21.67
CA THR A 214 -1.67 12.88 -21.60
C THR A 214 -1.57 14.17 -20.78
N GLU A 215 -0.66 14.26 -19.81
CA GLU A 215 -0.46 15.49 -19.01
C GLU A 215 0.36 16.60 -19.72
N VAL A 216 0.98 16.32 -20.88
CA VAL A 216 1.89 17.26 -21.57
C VAL A 216 1.22 18.04 -22.72
N THR A 217 -0.11 17.97 -22.86
CA THR A 217 -0.84 18.71 -23.90
C THR A 217 -1.63 19.88 -23.29
N PRO A 218 -1.12 21.13 -23.33
CA PRO A 218 -1.93 22.33 -23.09
C PRO A 218 -2.82 22.69 -24.29
#